data_AF-A0A558C0U9-F1
#
_entry.id   AF-A0A558C0U9-F1
#
_cell.length_a   1.000
_cell.length_b   1.000
_cell.length_c   1.000
_cell.angle_alpha   90.00
_cell.angle_beta   90.00
_cell.angle_gamma   90.00
#
_symmetry.space_group_name_H-M   'P 1'
#
loop_
_entity.id
_entity.type
_entity.pdbx_description
1 polymer ?
#
loop_
_entity_poly.entity_id
_entity_poly.type
_entity_poly.pdbx_seq_one_letter_code
_entity_poly.pdbx_strand_id
1 'polypeptide(L)'
;MILGIPKRTLTIIAVLVGVGLIYVLGADKRTSSGATPGSTGCVMAVTADVLNVRSAPDPNAGIVGKFKKDAQTGAELDVQNGFRKLGDNKWAAAEFLKPAQGNCG
;
A
#
# COMPACT_ATOMS: atom_id res chain seq x y z
N MET A 1 9.14 39.14 -35.24
CA MET A 1 9.41 38.96 -33.80
C MET A 1 8.08 38.73 -33.07
N ILE A 2 8.01 37.65 -32.28
CA ILE A 2 7.05 37.29 -31.21
C ILE A 2 5.52 37.39 -31.50
N LEU A 3 4.96 36.23 -31.86
CA LEU A 3 3.53 35.93 -32.03
C LEU A 3 2.69 36.30 -30.79
N GLY A 4 1.58 37.02 -31.02
CA GLY A 4 0.58 37.40 -30.03
C GLY A 4 -0.23 36.23 -29.50
N ILE A 5 0.34 35.49 -28.55
CA ILE A 5 -0.37 34.46 -27.79
C ILE A 5 -1.14 35.16 -26.67
N PRO A 6 -2.48 35.04 -26.59
CA PRO A 6 -3.26 35.70 -25.56
C PRO A 6 -2.87 35.15 -24.18
N LYS A 7 -2.79 36.04 -23.18
CA LYS A 7 -2.29 35.74 -21.82
C LYS A 7 -2.94 34.49 -21.19
N ARG A 8 -4.20 34.21 -21.56
CA ARG A 8 -4.97 33.02 -21.14
C ARG A 8 -4.43 31.72 -21.72
N THR A 9 -3.97 31.71 -22.97
CA THR A 9 -3.35 30.53 -23.60
C THR A 9 -1.99 30.23 -22.97
N LEU A 10 -1.24 31.26 -22.58
CA LEU A 10 0.05 31.09 -21.90
C LEU A 10 -0.12 30.47 -20.51
N THR A 11 -1.16 30.88 -19.77
CA THR A 11 -1.50 30.26 -18.48
C THR A 11 -1.98 28.82 -18.63
N ILE A 12 -2.76 28.49 -19.66
CA ILE A 12 -3.25 27.10 -19.88
C ILE A 12 -2.07 26.18 -20.22
N ILE A 13 -1.15 26.62 -21.07
CA ILE A 13 0.05 25.84 -21.42
C ILE A 13 0.94 25.66 -20.18
N ALA A 14 1.14 26.69 -19.36
CA ALA A 14 1.93 26.60 -18.13
C ALA A 14 1.32 25.62 -17.11
N VAL A 15 -0.01 25.63 -16.94
CA VAL A 15 -0.71 24.69 -16.06
C VAL A 15 -0.62 23.26 -16.58
N LEU A 16 -0.80 23.05 -17.90
CA LEU A 16 -0.70 21.71 -18.49
C LEU A 16 0.73 21.14 -18.42
N VAL A 17 1.75 21.97 -18.63
CA VAL A 17 3.16 21.57 -18.46
C VAL A 17 3.47 21.30 -16.99
N GLY A 18 2.95 22.13 -16.06
CA GLY A 18 3.11 21.92 -14.62
C GLY A 18 2.47 20.62 -14.13
N VAL A 19 1.24 20.32 -14.56
CA VAL A 19 0.54 19.07 -14.23
C VAL A 19 1.24 17.86 -14.86
N GLY A 20 1.74 17.97 -16.09
CA GLY A 20 2.53 16.93 -16.74
C GLY A 20 3.85 16.64 -16.02
N LEU A 21 4.57 17.68 -15.58
CA LEU A 21 5.79 17.55 -14.77
C LEU A 21 5.51 16.88 -13.43
N ILE A 22 4.41 17.23 -12.74
CA ILE A 22 4.00 16.59 -11.50
C ILE A 22 3.70 15.10 -11.72
N TYR A 23 3.16 14.72 -12.88
CA TYR A 23 2.83 13.32 -13.18
C TYR A 23 4.08 12.48 -13.47
N VAL A 24 5.05 13.02 -14.20
CA VAL A 24 6.30 12.31 -14.51
C VAL A 24 7.23 12.24 -13.30
N LEU A 25 7.38 13.32 -12.53
CA LEU A 25 8.14 13.32 -11.27
C LEU A 25 7.43 12.58 -10.13
N GLY A 26 6.11 12.37 -10.25
CA GLY A 26 5.32 11.55 -9.33
C GLY A 26 5.41 10.05 -9.61
N ALA A 27 5.84 9.65 -10.82
CA ALA A 27 6.07 8.24 -11.16
C ALA A 27 7.34 7.67 -10.51
N ASP A 28 8.36 8.51 -10.29
CA ASP A 28 9.62 8.13 -9.61
C ASP A 28 9.51 8.04 -8.08
N LYS A 29 8.33 8.31 -7.50
CA LYS A 29 8.04 8.15 -6.06
C LYS A 29 7.02 7.05 -5.76
N ARG A 30 6.97 5.98 -6.56
CA ARG A 30 6.34 4.71 -6.14
C ARG A 30 7.33 3.69 -5.57
N THR A 31 8.52 4.14 -5.20
CA THR A 31 9.45 3.44 -4.29
C THR A 31 9.58 4.22 -2.99
N SER A 32 8.45 4.66 -2.42
CA SER A 32 8.36 4.78 -0.96
C SER A 32 8.10 3.35 -0.47
N SER A 33 9.05 2.61 0.10
CA SER A 33 9.69 2.93 1.38
C SER A 33 8.71 3.58 2.36
N GLY A 34 7.47 3.13 2.35
CA GLY A 34 6.52 3.31 3.44
C GLY A 34 6.83 2.28 4.52
N ALA A 35 7.98 2.42 5.17
CA ALA A 35 8.20 1.79 6.46
C ALA A 35 7.27 2.48 7.46
N THR A 36 6.04 1.97 7.59
CA THR A 36 5.31 2.10 8.84
C THR A 36 6.25 1.61 9.94
N PRO A 37 6.55 2.41 10.99
CA PRO A 37 7.43 1.98 12.06
C PRO A 37 6.75 0.81 12.77
N GLY A 38 7.12 -0.42 12.39
CA GLY A 38 6.47 -1.65 12.81
C GLY A 38 6.60 -2.78 11.79
N SER A 39 6.55 -2.50 10.48
CA SER A 39 6.84 -3.52 9.46
C SER A 39 8.35 -3.62 9.30
N THR A 40 8.94 -4.80 9.52
CA THR A 40 10.36 -5.12 9.33
C THR A 40 10.79 -5.06 7.85
N GLY A 41 10.11 -4.29 7.02
CA GLY A 41 10.15 -4.36 5.56
C GLY A 41 9.43 -5.58 4.99
N CYS A 42 8.79 -6.40 5.83
CA CYS A 42 8.06 -7.57 5.39
C CYS A 42 6.71 -7.16 4.75
N VAL A 43 6.57 -7.46 3.48
CA VAL A 43 5.35 -7.28 2.70
C VAL A 43 4.80 -8.65 2.35
N MET A 44 3.53 -8.87 2.68
CA MET A 44 2.81 -10.10 2.39
C MET A 44 1.74 -9.83 1.33
N ALA A 45 1.59 -10.75 0.38
CA ALA A 45 0.51 -10.80 -0.58
C ALA A 45 -0.59 -11.76 -0.13
N VAL A 46 -1.84 -11.36 -0.31
CA VAL A 46 -3.03 -12.16 0.00
C VAL A 46 -3.33 -13.14 -1.12
N THR A 47 -3.45 -14.41 -0.79
CA THR A 47 -3.71 -15.49 -1.77
C THR A 47 -5.18 -15.89 -1.87
N ALA A 48 -5.94 -15.68 -0.79
CA ALA A 48 -7.38 -15.91 -0.73
C ALA A 48 -8.16 -14.84 -1.51
N ASP A 49 -9.35 -15.19 -2.01
CA ASP A 49 -10.22 -14.23 -2.72
C ASP A 49 -10.66 -13.09 -1.80
N VAL A 50 -11.00 -13.43 -0.55
CA VAL A 50 -11.31 -12.50 0.52
C VAL A 50 -10.67 -12.98 1.81
N LEU A 51 -9.81 -12.15 2.39
CA LEU A 51 -9.16 -12.40 3.67
C LEU A 51 -9.68 -11.42 4.72
N ASN A 52 -10.19 -11.94 5.83
CA ASN A 52 -10.65 -11.10 6.94
C ASN A 52 -9.48 -10.68 7.82
N VAL A 53 -9.45 -9.39 8.15
CA VAL A 53 -8.55 -8.83 9.16
C VAL A 53 -9.34 -8.74 10.46
N ARG A 54 -8.80 -9.33 11.51
CA ARG A 54 -9.41 -9.44 12.83
C ARG A 54 -8.70 -8.58 13.86
N SER A 55 -9.42 -8.20 14.91
CA SER A 55 -8.88 -7.40 16.00
C SER A 55 -7.86 -8.14 16.87
N ALA A 56 -7.93 -9.47 16.91
CA ALA A 56 -7.08 -10.35 17.70
C ALA A 56 -6.74 -11.64 16.91
N PRO A 57 -5.68 -12.38 17.30
CA PRO A 57 -5.28 -13.65 16.68
C PRO A 57 -6.22 -14.79 17.09
N ASP A 58 -7.49 -14.67 16.76
CA ASP A 58 -8.54 -15.64 17.09
C ASP A 58 -9.57 -15.70 15.94
N PRO A 59 -10.01 -16.89 15.51
CA PRO A 59 -11.03 -17.04 14.46
C PRO A 59 -12.41 -16.46 14.81
N ASN A 60 -12.70 -16.24 16.09
CA ASN A 60 -13.93 -15.63 16.61
C ASN A 60 -13.77 -14.14 16.90
N ALA A 61 -12.56 -13.58 16.78
CA ALA A 61 -12.35 -12.15 16.97
C ALA A 61 -13.07 -11.32 15.90
N GLY A 62 -13.49 -10.11 16.31
CA GLY A 62 -14.21 -9.18 15.44
C GLY A 62 -13.43 -8.83 14.18
N ILE A 63 -14.12 -8.75 13.05
CA ILE A 63 -13.52 -8.38 11.76
C ILE A 63 -13.43 -6.86 11.69
N VAL A 64 -12.21 -6.32 11.65
CA VAL A 64 -11.89 -4.89 11.56
C VAL A 64 -11.55 -4.44 10.15
N GLY A 65 -11.44 -5.37 9.21
CA GLY A 65 -11.11 -5.07 7.82
C GLY A 65 -11.13 -6.30 6.94
N LYS A 66 -10.94 -6.09 5.64
CA LYS A 66 -10.86 -7.17 4.64
C LYS A 66 -9.83 -6.82 3.58
N PHE A 67 -9.10 -7.82 3.12
CA PHE A 67 -8.27 -7.76 1.94
C PHE A 67 -8.87 -8.61 0.83
N LYS A 68 -8.59 -8.22 -0.41
CA LYS A 68 -8.91 -9.00 -1.60
C LYS A 68 -7.67 -9.77 -2.07
N LYS A 69 -7.87 -10.73 -2.96
CA LYS A 69 -6.78 -11.42 -3.67
C LYS A 69 -5.75 -10.43 -4.20
N ASP A 70 -4.48 -10.81 -4.10
CA ASP A 70 -3.31 -10.07 -4.58
C ASP A 70 -3.08 -8.71 -3.90
N ALA A 71 -3.90 -8.35 -2.90
CA ALA A 71 -3.62 -7.20 -2.06
C ALA A 71 -2.31 -7.41 -1.31
N GLN A 72 -1.48 -6.37 -1.28
CA GLN A 72 -0.23 -6.35 -0.53
C GLN A 72 -0.41 -5.56 0.75
N THR A 73 0.16 -6.08 1.83
CA THR A 73 0.11 -5.43 3.14
C THR A 73 1.41 -5.65 3.88
N GLY A 74 1.82 -4.63 4.64
CA GLY A 74 2.93 -4.77 5.58
C GLY A 74 2.54 -5.75 6.68
N ALA A 75 3.48 -6.60 7.06
CA ALA A 75 3.31 -7.51 8.18
C ALA A 75 4.46 -7.37 9.17
N GLU A 76 4.16 -7.70 10.42
CA GLU A 76 5.14 -7.96 11.46
C GLU A 76 5.57 -9.45 11.36
N LEU A 77 6.74 -9.77 11.93
CA LEU A 77 7.22 -11.15 12.01
C LEU A 77 6.46 -11.99 13.04
N ASP A 78 5.61 -11.34 13.84
CA ASP A 78 4.83 -11.97 14.90
C ASP A 78 3.66 -12.79 14.35
N VAL A 79 3.61 -14.07 14.75
CA VAL A 79 2.55 -15.01 14.38
C VAL A 79 2.04 -15.70 15.65
N GLN A 80 0.75 -15.60 15.89
CA GLN A 80 0.08 -16.18 17.06
C GLN A 80 -1.18 -16.91 16.62
N ASN A 81 -1.39 -18.14 17.12
CA ASN A 81 -2.57 -18.97 16.79
C ASN A 81 -2.85 -19.12 15.28
N GLY A 82 -1.80 -19.11 14.44
CA GLY A 82 -1.95 -19.17 12.98
C GLY A 82 -2.34 -17.85 12.32
N PHE A 83 -2.42 -16.75 13.06
CA PHE A 83 -2.62 -15.40 12.54
C PHE A 83 -1.32 -14.62 12.57
N ARG A 84 -0.97 -13.98 11.45
CA ARG A 84 0.14 -13.02 11.39
C ARG A 84 -0.37 -11.63 11.72
N LYS A 85 0.42 -10.90 12.51
CA LYS A 85 0.14 -9.51 12.85
C LYS A 85 0.50 -8.60 11.67
N LEU A 86 -0.44 -7.75 11.30
CA LEU A 86 -0.30 -6.77 10.21
C LEU A 86 -0.11 -5.33 10.74
N GLY A 87 -0.36 -5.14 12.03
CA GLY A 87 -0.24 -3.88 12.75
C GLY A 87 -1.12 -3.91 14.01
N ASP A 88 -1.29 -2.76 14.65
CA ASP A 88 -2.10 -2.65 15.87
C ASP A 88 -3.54 -3.09 15.64
N ASN A 89 -4.00 -4.06 16.44
CA ASN A 89 -5.33 -4.66 16.35
C ASN A 89 -5.67 -5.19 14.94
N LYS A 90 -4.67 -5.64 14.18
CA LYS A 90 -4.86 -6.19 12.83
C LYS A 90 -4.15 -7.51 12.69
N TRP A 91 -4.93 -8.56 12.57
CA TRP A 91 -4.48 -9.94 12.45
C TRP A 91 -5.13 -10.61 11.26
N ALA A 92 -4.37 -11.37 10.49
CA ALA A 92 -4.93 -12.13 9.38
C ALA A 92 -4.34 -13.54 9.37
N ALA A 93 -5.13 -14.53 8.94
CA ALA A 93 -4.69 -15.92 8.92
C ALA A 93 -3.46 -16.08 8.02
N ALA A 94 -2.37 -16.58 8.60
CA ALA A 94 -1.05 -16.64 8.00
C ALA A 94 -0.99 -17.58 6.80
N GLU A 95 -1.82 -18.62 6.79
CA GLU A 95 -1.94 -19.57 5.67
C GLU A 95 -2.36 -18.91 4.35
N PHE A 96 -3.03 -17.75 4.41
CA PHE A 96 -3.46 -17.01 3.22
C PHE A 96 -2.52 -15.87 2.86
N LEU A 97 -1.39 -15.73 3.54
CA LEU A 97 -0.39 -14.70 3.32
C LEU A 97 0.88 -15.34 2.76
N LYS A 98 1.39 -14.79 1.65
CA LYS A 98 2.69 -15.18 1.09
C LYS A 98 3.66 -14.01 1.12
N PRO A 99 4.93 -14.21 1.49
CA PRO A 99 5.96 -13.19 1.37
C PRO A 99 6.02 -12.69 -0.08
N ALA A 100 5.84 -11.38 -0.26
CA ALA A 100 5.95 -10.72 -1.55
C ALA A 100 7.30 -10.00 -1.65
N GLN A 101 7.70 -9.29 -0.60
CA GLN A 101 8.92 -8.47 -0.56
C GLN A 101 9.45 -8.38 0.87
N GLY A 102 10.77 -8.24 1.01
CA GLY A 102 11.44 -8.12 2.31
C GLY A 102 11.71 -9.44 3.02
N ASN A 103 12.45 -9.38 4.13
CA ASN A 103 12.72 -10.54 4.96
C ASN A 103 11.55 -10.76 5.91
N CYS A 104 10.76 -11.80 5.64
CA CYS A 104 9.50 -12.09 6.32
C CYS A 104 9.57 -13.24 7.34
N GLY A 105 10.79 -13.69 7.68
CA GLY A 105 11.04 -14.77 8.65
C GLY A 105 10.68 -16.14 8.11
#